data_AF-A0A953X4A3-F1
#
_entry.id   AF-A0A953X4A3-F1
#
_cell.length_a   1.000
_cell.length_b   1.000
_cell.length_c   1.000
_cell.angle_alpha   90.00
_cell.angle_beta   90.00
_cell.angle_gamma   90.00
#
_symmetry.space_group_name_H-M   'P 1'
#
loop_
_entity.id
_entity.type
_entity.pdbx_description
1 polymer ?
#
loop_
_entity_poly.entity_id
_entity_poly.type
_entity_poly.pdbx_seq_one_letter_code
_entity_poly.pdbx_strand_id
1 'polypeptide(L)'
;MDPNSNASRLTLSELIRLKRKQLGVSQEELADRVKVSVRTVERWENGRSLPRIRNQAALRSVLGITNAEYGSAERQSAMSIDPQKAPISSLPLEALSLAEVIKRGVDPDKVFRQLGGVIDSWPQPDEPYNDMGDDVVWDDIARSSPFTHFFLIEGGNTVVAFWSLIPISDELYQRIAAGRNVNHSIGPADVIQPIPGDRVRLYFVDLFTLRQDKSAVIQEPLVLAKVAETLSRLIRHWNELDISIERIVAHFSTPEVIRTGIKCGFRKLTEHECHTMYDYDKTEQATEIHELVIAKQLERNRFITSIYKDAGIRLKGVTSP
;
A
#
# COMPACT_ATOMS: atom_id res chain seq x y z
N MET A 1 31.39 -24.13 25.98
CA MET A 1 30.25 -23.71 25.13
C MET A 1 30.24 -22.20 25.14
N ASP A 2 30.53 -21.56 24.01
CA ASP A 2 30.53 -20.10 23.91
C ASP A 2 29.09 -19.56 23.89
N PRO A 3 28.72 -18.62 24.78
CA PRO A 3 27.40 -17.98 24.76
C PRO A 3 27.12 -17.21 23.45
N ASN A 4 28.16 -16.89 22.68
CA ASN A 4 28.09 -16.15 21.42
C ASN A 4 27.67 -16.98 20.20
N SER A 5 27.50 -18.29 20.33
CA SER A 5 27.13 -19.17 19.21
C SER A 5 25.66 -19.03 18.76
N ASN A 6 24.77 -18.42 19.57
CA ASN A 6 23.34 -18.30 19.25
C ASN A 6 22.93 -16.92 18.72
N ALA A 7 23.76 -15.88 18.90
CA ALA A 7 23.48 -14.53 18.39
C ALA A 7 23.67 -14.42 16.87
N SER A 8 24.41 -15.36 16.27
CA SER A 8 24.80 -15.37 14.85
C SER A 8 23.69 -15.77 13.86
N ARG A 9 22.45 -15.99 14.33
CA ARG A 9 21.30 -16.36 13.49
C ARG A 9 20.04 -15.52 13.71
N LEU A 10 20.12 -14.42 14.48
CA LEU A 10 18.97 -13.57 14.73
C LEU A 10 18.58 -12.79 13.46
N THR A 11 17.29 -12.77 13.17
CA THR A 11 16.70 -11.79 12.26
C THR A 11 16.75 -10.40 12.90
N LEU A 12 16.57 -9.35 12.10
CA LEU A 12 16.68 -7.97 12.56
C LEU A 12 15.60 -7.65 13.60
N SER A 13 14.40 -8.20 13.44
CA SER A 13 13.31 -8.05 14.39
C SER A 13 13.64 -8.68 15.76
N GLU A 14 14.23 -9.87 15.75
CA GLU A 14 14.69 -10.56 16.96
C GLU A 14 15.84 -9.81 17.64
N LEU A 15 16.78 -9.28 16.86
CA LEU A 15 17.91 -8.48 17.38
C LEU A 15 17.41 -7.20 18.07
N ILE A 16 16.50 -6.46 17.43
CA ILE A 16 15.91 -5.23 17.99
C ILE A 16 15.21 -5.55 19.31
N ARG A 17 14.34 -6.56 19.32
CA ARG A 17 13.60 -7.01 20.50
C ARG A 17 14.54 -7.45 21.63
N LEU A 18 15.58 -8.20 21.30
CA LEU A 18 16.58 -8.68 22.25
C LEU A 18 17.30 -7.50 22.91
N LYS A 19 17.84 -6.57 22.11
CA LYS A 19 18.62 -5.43 22.59
C LYS A 19 17.78 -4.47 23.41
N ARG A 20 16.52 -4.22 22.99
CA ARG A 20 15.57 -3.42 23.79
C ARG A 20 15.35 -4.05 25.17
N LYS A 21 15.07 -5.36 25.22
CA LYS A 21 14.87 -6.07 26.48
C LYS A 21 16.12 -6.08 27.37
N GLN A 22 17.31 -6.18 26.79
CA GLN A 22 18.58 -6.08 27.51
C GLN A 22 18.80 -4.69 28.13
N LEU A 23 18.32 -3.64 27.47
CA LEU A 23 18.34 -2.28 27.99
C LEU A 23 17.26 -2.00 29.05
N GLY A 24 16.31 -2.92 29.24
CA GLY A 24 15.25 -2.79 30.24
C GLY A 24 14.19 -1.73 29.91
N VAL A 25 14.11 -1.26 28.66
CA VAL A 25 13.17 -0.21 28.23
C VAL A 25 11.92 -0.80 27.57
N SER A 26 10.80 -0.09 27.68
CA SER A 26 9.55 -0.47 27.00
C SER A 26 9.60 -0.16 25.50
N GLN A 27 8.63 -0.66 24.72
CA GLN A 27 8.55 -0.30 23.29
C GLN A 27 8.27 1.20 23.12
N GLU A 28 7.48 1.77 24.03
CA GLU A 28 7.15 3.20 24.09
C GLU A 28 8.42 4.03 24.30
N GLU A 29 9.23 3.65 25.29
CA GLU A 29 10.45 4.38 25.59
C GLU A 29 11.50 4.25 24.48
N LEU A 30 11.59 3.09 23.81
CA LEU A 30 12.44 2.96 22.62
C LEU A 30 11.95 3.85 21.47
N ALA A 31 10.65 3.91 21.26
CA ALA A 31 10.04 4.73 20.22
C ALA A 31 10.31 6.23 20.43
N ASP A 32 10.13 6.71 21.66
CA ASP A 32 10.43 8.10 22.03
C ASP A 32 11.91 8.44 21.79
N ARG A 33 12.82 7.54 22.19
CA ARG A 33 14.27 7.73 22.00
C ARG A 33 14.70 7.76 20.54
N VAL A 34 14.04 6.98 19.68
CA VAL A 34 14.33 6.90 18.23
C VAL A 34 13.51 7.93 17.44
N LYS A 35 12.57 8.63 18.09
CA LYS A 35 11.60 9.56 17.47
C LYS A 35 10.74 8.88 16.41
N VAL A 36 10.27 7.68 16.74
CA VAL A 36 9.33 6.90 15.94
C VAL A 36 8.16 6.47 16.81
N SER A 37 7.18 5.75 16.27
CA SER A 37 6.00 5.34 17.04
C SER A 37 6.27 4.07 17.78
N VAL A 38 5.61 3.94 18.93
CA VAL A 38 5.58 2.68 19.70
C VAL A 38 5.28 1.53 18.77
N ARG A 39 4.36 1.77 17.84
CA ARG A 39 3.95 0.87 16.78
C ARG A 39 4.99 0.63 15.69
N THR A 40 5.79 1.64 15.32
CA THR A 40 6.96 1.46 14.44
C THR A 40 7.94 0.47 15.08
N VAL A 41 8.21 0.63 16.38
CA VAL A 41 9.03 -0.31 17.16
C VAL A 41 8.38 -1.68 17.22
N GLU A 42 7.08 -1.77 17.49
CA GLU A 42 6.31 -3.02 17.48
C GLU A 42 6.46 -3.77 16.15
N ARG A 43 6.36 -3.07 15.02
CA ARG A 43 6.51 -3.66 13.68
C ARG A 43 7.92 -4.15 13.43
N TRP A 44 8.93 -3.36 13.80
CA TRP A 44 10.32 -3.79 13.73
C TRP A 44 10.53 -5.06 14.53
N GLU A 45 10.08 -5.09 15.78
CA GLU A 45 10.25 -6.25 16.66
C GLU A 45 9.47 -7.48 16.21
N ASN A 46 8.39 -7.33 15.45
CA ASN A 46 7.61 -8.43 14.89
C ASN A 46 7.99 -8.79 13.44
N GLY A 47 8.99 -8.10 12.86
CA GLY A 47 9.40 -8.32 11.47
C GLY A 47 8.32 -7.94 10.44
N ARG A 48 7.41 -7.03 10.80
CA ARG A 48 6.39 -6.48 9.89
C ARG A 48 6.93 -5.36 9.01
N SER A 49 8.02 -4.71 9.42
CA SER A 49 8.76 -3.73 8.62
C SER A 49 10.23 -3.69 9.07
N LEU A 50 11.09 -3.09 8.24
CA LEU A 50 12.50 -2.89 8.58
C LEU A 50 12.75 -1.42 8.99
N PRO A 51 13.74 -1.14 9.87
CA PRO A 51 14.15 0.23 10.15
C PRO A 51 14.73 0.90 8.90
N ARG A 52 14.11 2.02 8.49
CA ARG A 52 14.58 2.85 7.37
C ARG A 52 15.94 3.47 7.65
N ILE A 53 16.72 3.76 6.61
CA ILE A 53 18.07 4.36 6.70
C ILE A 53 18.12 5.54 7.69
N ARG A 54 17.13 6.46 7.65
CA ARG A 54 17.04 7.61 8.57
C ARG A 54 16.91 7.21 10.04
N ASN A 55 16.24 6.09 10.33
CA ASN A 55 16.03 5.56 11.67
C ASN A 55 17.16 4.63 12.12
N GLN A 56 17.92 4.04 11.18
CA GLN A 56 18.95 3.05 11.49
C GLN A 56 20.06 3.59 12.38
N ALA A 57 20.51 4.83 12.14
CA ALA A 57 21.55 5.44 12.96
C ALA A 57 21.08 5.65 14.41
N ALA A 58 19.89 6.25 14.58
CA ALA A 58 19.28 6.48 15.89
C ALA A 58 18.99 5.16 16.61
N LEU A 59 18.37 4.19 15.93
CA LEU A 59 18.05 2.88 16.48
C LEU A 59 19.30 2.13 16.94
N ARG A 60 20.36 2.08 16.11
CA ARG A 60 21.63 1.44 16.47
C ARG A 60 22.28 2.12 17.67
N SER A 61 22.28 3.45 17.69
CA SER A 61 22.82 4.25 18.79
C SER A 61 22.09 3.94 20.11
N VAL A 62 20.75 4.00 20.10
CA VAL A 62 19.93 3.75 21.30
C VAL A 62 20.06 2.32 21.79
N LEU A 63 20.10 1.35 20.88
CA LEU A 63 20.14 -0.08 21.21
C LEU A 63 21.55 -0.64 21.44
N GLY A 64 22.60 0.14 21.24
CA GLY A 64 23.98 -0.35 21.29
C GLY A 64 24.25 -1.47 20.28
N ILE A 65 23.65 -1.38 19.10
CA ILE A 65 23.85 -2.35 18.01
C ILE A 65 24.98 -1.85 17.11
N THR A 66 26.02 -2.67 16.95
CA THR A 66 27.11 -2.36 16.03
C THR A 66 26.68 -2.49 14.57
N ASN A 67 27.39 -1.82 13.66
CA ASN A 67 27.15 -1.97 12.22
C ASN A 67 27.27 -3.42 11.74
N ALA A 68 28.19 -4.20 12.35
CA ALA A 68 28.40 -5.60 12.01
C ALA A 68 27.20 -6.47 12.43
N GLU A 69 26.71 -6.34 13.67
CA GLU A 69 25.52 -7.04 14.17
C GLU A 69 24.27 -6.66 13.37
N TYR A 70 24.09 -5.37 13.08
CA TYR A 70 22.97 -4.89 12.28
C TYR A 70 23.01 -5.51 10.88
N GLY A 71 24.15 -5.40 10.19
CA GLY A 71 24.30 -5.92 8.83
C GLY A 71 24.22 -7.44 8.73
N SER A 72 24.58 -8.19 9.79
CA SER A 72 24.37 -9.64 9.83
C SER A 72 22.90 -10.01 10.02
N ALA A 73 22.19 -9.32 10.92
CA ALA A 73 20.78 -9.58 11.19
C ALA A 73 19.86 -9.13 10.05
N GLU A 74 20.22 -8.04 9.36
CA GLU A 74 19.56 -7.60 8.13
C GLU A 74 19.75 -8.64 7.01
N ARG A 75 20.97 -9.15 6.80
CA ARG A 75 21.22 -10.27 5.86
C ARG A 75 20.44 -11.52 6.24
N GLN A 76 20.36 -11.85 7.52
CA GLN A 76 19.57 -12.99 8.00
C GLN A 76 18.07 -12.80 7.75
N SER A 77 17.56 -11.57 7.91
CA SER A 77 16.19 -11.20 7.57
C SER A 77 15.91 -11.35 6.07
N ALA A 78 16.86 -10.88 5.24
CA ALA A 78 16.81 -11.04 3.79
C ALA A 78 16.94 -12.51 3.34
N MET A 79 17.58 -13.38 4.12
CA MET A 79 17.65 -14.83 3.85
C MET A 79 16.40 -15.59 4.31
N SER A 80 15.68 -15.07 5.31
CA SER A 80 14.37 -15.61 5.74
C SER A 80 13.21 -15.17 4.85
N ILE A 81 13.41 -14.13 4.03
CA ILE A 81 12.53 -13.75 2.91
C ILE A 81 13.12 -14.44 1.68
N ASP A 82 12.62 -15.62 1.30
CA ASP A 82 13.15 -16.42 0.17
C ASP A 82 13.44 -15.56 -1.08
N PRO A 83 14.72 -15.31 -1.42
CA PRO A 83 15.12 -14.42 -2.50
C PRO A 83 15.74 -15.23 -3.64
N GLN A 84 15.01 -16.19 -4.20
CA GLN A 84 15.29 -16.55 -5.59
C GLN A 84 14.73 -15.46 -6.49
N LYS A 85 15.65 -14.64 -7.01
CA LYS A 85 15.52 -13.88 -8.25
C LYS A 85 14.77 -14.70 -9.29
N ALA A 86 13.45 -14.56 -9.34
CA ALA A 86 12.76 -14.80 -10.58
C ALA A 86 13.06 -13.56 -11.44
N PRO A 87 13.66 -13.69 -12.64
CA PRO A 87 13.33 -12.72 -13.68
C PRO A 87 11.79 -12.64 -13.73
N ILE A 88 11.20 -11.52 -14.18
CA ILE A 88 9.76 -11.49 -14.53
C ILE A 88 9.55 -12.66 -15.48
N SER A 89 9.15 -13.79 -14.92
CA SER A 89 9.13 -15.07 -15.58
C SER A 89 7.70 -15.26 -16.02
N SER A 90 7.52 -16.01 -17.09
CA SER A 90 6.27 -16.28 -17.79
C SER A 90 5.14 -16.93 -16.96
N LEU A 91 5.13 -16.79 -15.62
CA LEU A 91 4.09 -17.22 -14.71
C LEU A 91 2.89 -16.25 -14.78
N PRO A 92 1.65 -16.72 -14.61
CA PRO A 92 0.47 -15.87 -14.67
C PRO A 92 0.45 -14.92 -13.47
N LEU A 93 0.53 -13.62 -13.73
CA LEU A 93 0.29 -12.57 -12.74
C LEU A 93 -1.20 -12.46 -12.45
N GLU A 94 -1.59 -12.64 -11.19
CA GLU A 94 -2.98 -12.63 -10.76
C GLU A 94 -3.26 -11.47 -9.80
N ALA A 95 -4.34 -10.74 -10.06
CA ALA A 95 -4.90 -9.74 -9.16
C ALA A 95 -5.99 -10.38 -8.31
N LEU A 96 -5.75 -10.54 -7.01
CA LEU A 96 -6.65 -11.22 -6.07
C LEU A 96 -7.13 -10.27 -4.99
N SER A 97 -8.40 -10.36 -4.59
CA SER A 97 -8.87 -9.67 -3.40
C SER A 97 -8.36 -10.35 -2.12
N LEU A 98 -8.34 -9.65 -0.99
CA LEU A 98 -8.01 -10.26 0.31
C LEU A 98 -8.91 -11.48 0.61
N ALA A 99 -10.20 -11.40 0.29
CA ALA A 99 -11.13 -12.52 0.44
C ALA A 99 -10.70 -13.75 -0.37
N GLU A 100 -10.21 -13.56 -1.61
CA GLU A 100 -9.74 -14.65 -2.47
C GLU A 100 -8.39 -15.21 -2.00
N VAL A 101 -7.49 -14.35 -1.51
CA VAL A 101 -6.24 -14.76 -0.86
C VAL A 101 -6.53 -15.68 0.34
N ILE A 102 -7.45 -15.26 1.21
CA ILE A 102 -7.90 -16.05 2.38
C ILE A 102 -8.48 -17.39 1.93
N LYS A 103 -9.35 -17.38 0.92
CA LYS A 103 -10.00 -18.59 0.39
C LYS A 103 -8.99 -19.61 -0.16
N ARG A 104 -7.85 -19.15 -0.68
CA ARG A 104 -6.74 -20.00 -1.14
C ARG A 104 -5.86 -20.53 0.00
N GLY A 105 -6.18 -20.23 1.25
CA GLY A 105 -5.42 -20.67 2.42
C GLY A 105 -4.12 -19.89 2.63
N VAL A 106 -3.96 -18.74 1.98
CA VAL A 106 -2.81 -17.86 2.20
C VAL A 106 -3.06 -17.05 3.47
N ASP A 107 -2.10 -17.08 4.39
CA ASP A 107 -2.13 -16.30 5.63
C ASP A 107 -2.18 -14.79 5.34
N PRO A 108 -3.26 -14.07 5.72
CA PRO A 108 -3.36 -12.63 5.56
C PRO A 108 -2.22 -11.86 6.20
N ASP A 109 -1.73 -12.32 7.36
CA ASP A 109 -0.63 -11.65 8.08
C ASP A 109 0.68 -11.77 7.30
N LYS A 110 0.83 -12.82 6.49
CA LYS A 110 1.94 -12.93 5.54
C LYS A 110 1.82 -11.91 4.41
N VAL A 111 0.61 -11.70 3.89
CA VAL A 111 0.36 -10.70 2.83
C VAL A 111 0.63 -9.28 3.35
N PHE A 112 0.07 -8.91 4.51
CA PHE A 112 0.32 -7.59 5.12
C PHE A 112 1.80 -7.37 5.45
N ARG A 113 2.54 -8.41 5.86
CA ARG A 113 4.00 -8.32 6.03
C ARG A 113 4.73 -8.02 4.71
N GLN A 114 4.29 -8.59 3.59
CA GLN A 114 4.88 -8.31 2.28
C GLN A 114 4.53 -6.90 1.78
N LEU A 115 3.36 -6.35 2.14
CA LEU A 115 3.01 -4.96 1.84
C LEU A 115 4.02 -3.97 2.40
N GLY A 116 4.48 -4.18 3.64
CA GLY A 116 5.52 -3.37 4.25
C GLY A 116 6.78 -3.29 3.38
N GLY A 117 7.20 -4.42 2.79
CA GLY A 117 8.32 -4.45 1.85
C GLY A 117 8.07 -3.69 0.54
N VAL A 118 6.84 -3.73 0.01
CA VAL A 118 6.45 -2.94 -1.17
C VAL A 118 6.49 -1.44 -0.85
N ILE A 119 5.88 -1.02 0.26
CA ILE A 119 5.81 0.38 0.70
C ILE A 119 7.21 0.93 1.00
N ASP A 120 8.04 0.17 1.72
CA ASP A 120 9.41 0.56 2.07
C ASP A 120 10.37 0.58 0.86
N SER A 121 9.98 0.02 -0.29
CA SER A 121 10.76 0.11 -1.54
C SER A 121 10.67 1.49 -2.22
N TRP A 122 9.74 2.35 -1.77
CA TRP A 122 9.58 3.71 -2.26
C TRP A 122 10.21 4.74 -1.32
N PRO A 123 10.79 5.84 -1.85
CA PRO A 123 11.14 6.99 -1.05
C PRO A 123 9.89 7.50 -0.35
N GLN A 124 10.01 7.78 0.93
CA GLN A 124 8.89 8.26 1.74
C GLN A 124 9.08 9.74 1.97
N PRO A 125 8.02 10.56 1.84
CA PRO A 125 8.14 12.00 2.00
C PRO A 125 8.65 12.33 3.41
N ASP A 126 9.37 13.46 3.52
CA ASP A 126 9.78 14.03 4.81
C ASP A 126 8.58 14.71 5.46
N GLU A 127 7.60 13.90 5.85
CA GLU A 127 6.41 14.36 6.56
C GLU A 127 6.64 14.38 8.08
N PRO A 128 6.04 15.33 8.80
CA PRO A 128 5.95 15.27 10.24
C PRO A 128 5.45 13.90 10.66
N TYR A 129 6.08 13.37 11.69
CA TYR A 129 5.96 12.01 12.21
C TYR A 129 4.51 11.52 12.51
N ASN A 130 3.50 12.38 12.40
CA ASN A 130 2.18 12.19 12.95
C ASN A 130 1.02 12.46 11.96
N ASP A 131 1.24 12.49 10.64
CA ASP A 131 0.19 12.80 9.64
C ASP A 131 -0.27 11.60 8.78
N MET A 132 0.43 10.46 8.87
CA MET A 132 0.19 9.25 8.06
C MET A 132 -0.86 8.28 8.64
N GLY A 133 -1.44 8.58 9.81
CA GLY A 133 -2.38 7.69 10.49
C GLY A 133 -1.73 6.43 11.07
N ASP A 134 -2.55 5.43 11.40
CA ASP A 134 -2.12 4.19 12.04
C ASP A 134 -2.43 2.97 11.14
N ASP A 135 -1.43 2.22 10.69
CA ASP A 135 -1.69 1.01 9.89
C ASP A 135 -2.37 -0.14 10.67
N VAL A 136 -2.60 -0.11 12.01
CA VAL A 136 -3.63 -1.03 12.60
C VAL A 136 -4.95 -0.70 11.93
N VAL A 137 -5.28 0.59 11.87
CA VAL A 137 -6.58 1.05 11.43
C VAL A 137 -6.76 0.68 9.98
N TRP A 138 -5.71 0.82 9.17
CA TRP A 138 -5.71 0.35 7.78
C TRP A 138 -5.79 -1.18 7.64
N ASP A 139 -5.09 -1.96 8.49
CA ASP A 139 -5.22 -3.42 8.52
C ASP A 139 -6.66 -3.85 8.92
N ASP A 140 -7.27 -3.17 9.89
CA ASP A 140 -8.63 -3.43 10.38
C ASP A 140 -9.67 -3.05 9.32
N ILE A 141 -9.51 -1.90 8.67
CA ILE A 141 -10.29 -1.49 7.49
C ILE A 141 -10.16 -2.54 6.38
N ALA A 142 -8.94 -3.04 6.15
CA ALA A 142 -8.72 -4.04 5.12
C ALA A 142 -9.44 -5.36 5.41
N ARG A 143 -9.46 -5.77 6.67
CA ARG A 143 -10.18 -6.96 7.13
C ARG A 143 -11.69 -6.76 7.18
N SER A 144 -12.18 -5.54 7.43
CA SER A 144 -13.61 -5.24 7.40
C SER A 144 -14.16 -5.18 5.99
N SER A 145 -13.35 -4.87 4.98
CA SER A 145 -13.75 -4.84 3.56
C SER A 145 -12.89 -5.73 2.66
N PRO A 146 -12.81 -7.05 2.89
CA PRO A 146 -11.82 -7.93 2.26
C PRO A 146 -12.01 -8.10 0.73
N PHE A 147 -13.13 -7.62 0.17
CA PHE A 147 -13.41 -7.67 -1.26
C PHE A 147 -12.82 -6.48 -2.03
N THR A 148 -12.34 -5.46 -1.32
CA THR A 148 -11.92 -4.20 -1.93
C THR A 148 -10.45 -3.87 -1.76
N HIS A 149 -9.67 -4.79 -1.20
CA HIS A 149 -8.21 -4.75 -1.15
C HIS A 149 -7.64 -5.80 -2.10
N PHE A 150 -6.79 -5.37 -3.01
CA PHE A 150 -6.30 -6.19 -4.12
C PHE A 150 -4.79 -6.29 -4.11
N PHE A 151 -4.30 -7.49 -4.43
CA PHE A 151 -2.89 -7.82 -4.46
C PHE A 151 -2.55 -8.40 -5.82
N LEU A 152 -1.51 -7.87 -6.46
CA LEU A 152 -0.88 -8.49 -7.62
C LEU A 152 0.15 -9.48 -7.10
N ILE A 153 -0.06 -10.77 -7.39
CA ILE A 153 0.76 -11.87 -6.88
C ILE A 153 1.53 -12.52 -8.03
N GLU A 154 2.84 -12.67 -7.83
CA GLU A 154 3.76 -13.42 -8.68
C GLU A 154 4.08 -14.78 -8.02
N GLY A 155 4.21 -15.83 -8.84
CA GLY A 155 4.62 -17.16 -8.37
C GLY A 155 3.69 -17.77 -7.32
N GLY A 156 2.46 -17.25 -7.18
CA GLY A 156 1.46 -17.70 -6.22
C GLY A 156 1.68 -17.29 -4.76
N ASN A 157 2.74 -16.55 -4.42
CA ASN A 157 3.06 -16.24 -3.01
C ASN A 157 3.80 -14.92 -2.76
N THR A 158 4.15 -14.18 -3.83
CA THR A 158 4.90 -12.93 -3.72
C THR A 158 4.05 -11.76 -4.17
N VAL A 159 3.76 -10.83 -3.27
CA VAL A 159 3.05 -9.59 -3.60
C VAL A 159 4.02 -8.64 -4.30
N VAL A 160 3.69 -8.28 -5.54
CA VAL A 160 4.47 -7.35 -6.37
C VAL A 160 3.78 -6.00 -6.56
N ALA A 161 2.49 -5.89 -6.25
CA ALA A 161 1.77 -4.62 -6.17
C ALA A 161 0.51 -4.78 -5.32
N PHE A 162 -0.03 -3.68 -4.80
CA PHE A 162 -1.32 -3.68 -4.14
C PHE A 162 -2.07 -2.37 -4.33
N TRP A 163 -3.40 -2.43 -4.22
CA TRP A 163 -4.26 -1.26 -4.19
C TRP A 163 -5.56 -1.51 -3.41
N SER A 164 -6.19 -0.43 -2.96
CA SER A 164 -7.36 -0.44 -2.09
C SER A 164 -8.47 0.47 -2.63
N LEU A 165 -9.70 -0.03 -2.71
CA LEU A 165 -10.90 0.67 -3.21
C LEU A 165 -12.06 0.60 -2.19
N ILE A 166 -11.93 1.29 -1.07
CA ILE A 166 -12.82 1.07 0.08
C ILE A 166 -14.16 1.80 -0.12
N PRO A 167 -15.31 1.14 0.09
CA PRO A 167 -16.60 1.81 0.13
C PRO A 167 -16.71 2.62 1.42
N ILE A 168 -17.00 3.92 1.28
CA ILE A 168 -16.95 4.87 2.39
C ILE A 168 -18.28 5.59 2.59
N SER A 169 -18.48 6.08 3.82
CA SER A 169 -19.63 6.91 4.19
C SER A 169 -19.64 8.23 3.43
N ASP A 170 -20.83 8.82 3.28
CA ASP A 170 -20.99 10.14 2.65
C ASP A 170 -20.25 11.23 3.41
N GLU A 171 -20.24 11.14 4.74
CA GLU A 171 -19.51 12.08 5.60
C GLU A 171 -18.00 12.00 5.35
N LEU A 172 -17.43 10.79 5.31
CA LEU A 172 -16.02 10.61 5.01
C LEU A 172 -15.68 11.11 3.60
N TYR A 173 -16.54 10.81 2.62
CA TYR A 173 -16.36 11.28 1.25
C TYR A 173 -16.30 12.81 1.18
N GLN A 174 -17.21 13.53 1.85
CA GLN A 174 -17.22 15.00 1.84
C GLN A 174 -15.94 15.58 2.45
N ARG A 175 -15.43 14.98 3.52
CA ARG A 175 -14.19 15.40 4.18
C ARG A 175 -12.98 15.22 3.25
N ILE A 176 -12.85 14.05 2.61
CA ILE A 176 -11.78 13.80 1.63
C ILE A 176 -11.92 14.74 0.44
N ALA A 177 -13.12 14.89 -0.12
CA ALA A 177 -13.39 15.77 -1.25
C ALA A 177 -13.07 17.25 -0.97
N ALA A 178 -13.14 17.66 0.30
CA ALA A 178 -12.73 18.98 0.79
C ALA A 178 -11.22 19.09 1.08
N GLY A 179 -10.42 18.06 0.82
CA GLY A 179 -8.97 18.08 1.01
C GLY A 179 -8.51 17.78 2.43
N ARG A 180 -9.40 17.35 3.32
CA ARG A 180 -9.08 17.09 4.73
C ARG A 180 -8.21 15.84 4.88
N ASN A 181 -7.23 15.88 5.76
CA ASN A 181 -6.49 14.71 6.21
C ASN A 181 -7.42 13.87 7.08
N VAL A 182 -7.70 12.65 6.62
CA VAL A 182 -8.57 11.71 7.32
C VAL A 182 -7.79 10.62 8.04
N ASN A 183 -6.47 10.53 7.86
CA ASN A 183 -5.65 9.40 8.30
C ASN A 183 -5.74 9.08 9.80
N HIS A 184 -6.03 10.07 10.65
CA HIS A 184 -6.16 9.91 12.11
C HIS A 184 -7.59 9.66 12.60
N SER A 185 -8.55 9.73 11.68
CA SER A 185 -9.97 9.86 12.02
C SER A 185 -10.87 8.93 11.20
N ILE A 186 -10.32 8.32 10.15
CA ILE A 186 -10.94 7.20 9.47
C ILE A 186 -10.90 5.99 10.39
N GLY A 187 -11.96 5.21 10.40
CA GLY A 187 -11.99 3.92 11.06
C GLY A 187 -12.98 2.95 10.42
N PRO A 188 -13.14 1.74 10.99
CA PRO A 188 -14.05 0.73 10.46
C PRO A 188 -15.50 1.19 10.31
N ALA A 189 -15.95 2.15 11.14
CA ALA A 189 -17.29 2.72 11.06
C ALA A 189 -17.53 3.60 9.82
N ASP A 190 -16.46 4.17 9.24
CA ASP A 190 -16.56 4.94 7.99
C ASP A 190 -16.60 4.05 6.76
N VAL A 191 -16.29 2.76 6.92
CA VAL A 191 -16.31 1.76 5.85
C VAL A 191 -17.70 1.15 5.80
N ILE A 192 -18.42 1.40 4.71
CA ILE A 192 -19.78 0.90 4.56
C ILE A 192 -19.79 -0.52 3.99
N GLN A 193 -20.78 -1.31 4.38
CA GLN A 193 -21.07 -2.60 3.75
C GLN A 193 -22.26 -2.39 2.80
N PRO A 194 -22.05 -2.29 1.48
CA PRO A 194 -23.12 -1.97 0.56
C PRO A 194 -24.21 -3.05 0.53
N ILE A 195 -25.47 -2.62 0.47
CA ILE A 195 -26.64 -3.47 0.30
C ILE A 195 -27.38 -3.14 -1.01
N PRO A 196 -28.19 -4.06 -1.56
CA PRO A 196 -29.00 -3.79 -2.74
C PRO A 196 -29.82 -2.50 -2.62
N GLY A 197 -29.77 -1.66 -3.65
CA GLY A 197 -30.36 -0.32 -3.72
C GLY A 197 -29.40 0.82 -3.38
N ASP A 198 -28.22 0.52 -2.81
CA ASP A 198 -27.27 1.55 -2.38
C ASP A 198 -26.60 2.27 -3.53
N ARG A 199 -26.26 3.54 -3.26
CA ARG A 199 -25.41 4.39 -4.08
C ARG A 199 -24.12 4.66 -3.33
N VAL A 200 -23.03 4.06 -3.80
CA VAL A 200 -21.78 3.96 -3.07
C VAL A 200 -20.73 4.91 -3.64
N ARG A 201 -19.91 5.46 -2.74
CA ARG A 201 -18.70 6.21 -3.05
C ARG A 201 -17.50 5.39 -2.60
N LEU A 202 -16.50 5.27 -3.46
CA LEU A 202 -15.27 4.56 -3.14
C LEU A 202 -14.14 5.55 -2.85
N TYR A 203 -13.28 5.18 -1.91
CA TYR A 203 -11.99 5.81 -1.70
C TYR A 203 -10.88 4.92 -2.25
N PHE A 204 -10.14 5.44 -3.24
CA PHE A 204 -8.91 4.84 -3.74
C PHE A 204 -7.76 5.34 -2.87
N VAL A 205 -7.29 4.48 -1.97
CA VAL A 205 -6.33 4.84 -0.91
C VAL A 205 -4.89 4.58 -1.34
N ASP A 206 -4.60 3.35 -1.77
CA ASP A 206 -3.24 2.90 -2.03
C ASP A 206 -3.09 2.47 -3.47
N LEU A 207 -1.96 2.82 -4.09
CA LEU A 207 -1.47 2.16 -5.30
C LEU A 207 0.06 2.09 -5.23
N PHE A 208 0.59 0.93 -4.86
CA PHE A 208 2.03 0.72 -4.78
C PHE A 208 2.46 -0.51 -5.58
N THR A 209 3.66 -0.43 -6.13
CA THR A 209 4.31 -1.51 -6.87
C THR A 209 5.68 -1.80 -6.27
N LEU A 210 6.13 -3.04 -6.30
CA LEU A 210 7.45 -3.40 -5.79
C LEU A 210 8.52 -2.81 -6.72
N ARG A 211 9.42 -2.00 -6.16
CA ARG A 211 10.52 -1.41 -6.93
C ARG A 211 11.74 -2.34 -6.94
N GLN A 212 11.89 -3.16 -7.98
CA GLN A 212 13.10 -3.95 -8.19
C GLN A 212 14.03 -3.26 -9.20
N ASP A 213 15.04 -2.55 -8.68
CA ASP A 213 16.09 -1.86 -9.46
C ASP A 213 15.59 -0.70 -10.37
N LYS A 214 16.42 0.33 -10.57
CA LYS A 214 16.04 1.49 -11.42
C LYS A 214 15.88 1.12 -12.91
N SER A 215 16.40 -0.04 -13.30
CA SER A 215 16.45 -0.53 -14.69
C SER A 215 15.32 -1.51 -15.03
N ALA A 216 14.68 -2.11 -14.04
CA ALA A 216 13.57 -3.05 -14.20
C ALA A 216 12.31 -2.43 -13.59
N VAL A 217 11.78 -1.44 -14.31
CA VAL A 217 10.40 -0.97 -14.11
C VAL A 217 9.50 -2.21 -14.29
N ILE A 218 9.06 -2.81 -13.18
CA ILE A 218 7.86 -3.65 -13.23
C ILE A 218 6.77 -2.74 -13.79
N GLN A 219 6.15 -3.24 -14.85
CA GLN A 219 5.35 -2.54 -15.83
C GLN A 219 4.19 -1.73 -15.19
N GLU A 220 4.40 -0.45 -14.91
CA GLU A 220 3.32 0.50 -14.55
C GLU A 220 2.07 0.31 -15.43
N PRO A 221 2.18 0.12 -16.76
CA PRO A 221 1.02 -0.14 -17.59
C PRO A 221 0.26 -1.44 -17.25
N LEU A 222 0.96 -2.49 -16.81
CA LEU A 222 0.35 -3.76 -16.43
C LEU A 222 -0.40 -3.65 -15.10
N VAL A 223 0.18 -2.97 -14.11
CA VAL A 223 -0.50 -2.73 -12.82
C VAL A 223 -1.76 -1.90 -13.05
N LEU A 224 -1.65 -0.83 -13.84
CA LEU A 224 -2.81 -0.02 -14.22
C LEU A 224 -3.86 -0.84 -14.99
N ALA A 225 -3.43 -1.75 -15.89
CA ALA A 225 -4.35 -2.65 -16.57
C ALA A 225 -5.08 -3.58 -15.59
N LYS A 226 -4.39 -4.09 -14.56
CA LYS A 226 -5.01 -4.94 -13.52
C LYS A 226 -5.91 -4.15 -12.56
N VAL A 227 -5.57 -2.92 -12.23
CA VAL A 227 -6.47 -2.00 -11.53
C VAL A 227 -7.74 -1.79 -12.36
N ALA A 228 -7.60 -1.56 -13.67
CA ALA A 228 -8.72 -1.32 -14.56
C ALA A 228 -9.66 -2.52 -14.71
N GLU A 229 -9.08 -3.72 -14.92
CA GLU A 229 -9.81 -4.98 -14.96
C GLU A 229 -10.58 -5.22 -13.66
N THR A 230 -9.91 -4.99 -12.52
CA THR A 230 -10.49 -5.18 -11.19
C THR A 230 -11.64 -4.23 -10.91
N LEU A 231 -11.48 -2.94 -11.22
CA LEU A 231 -12.54 -1.96 -11.07
C LEU A 231 -13.74 -2.29 -11.97
N SER A 232 -13.48 -2.70 -13.21
CA SER A 232 -14.53 -3.07 -14.17
C SER A 232 -15.34 -4.27 -13.69
N ARG A 233 -14.66 -5.29 -13.14
CA ARG A 233 -15.29 -6.46 -12.54
C ARG A 233 -16.10 -6.08 -11.30
N LEU A 234 -15.56 -5.22 -10.44
CA LEU A 234 -16.25 -4.74 -9.25
C LEU A 234 -17.54 -4.00 -9.61
N ILE A 235 -17.48 -3.04 -10.55
CA ILE A 235 -18.65 -2.28 -11.02
C ILE A 235 -19.71 -3.21 -11.59
N ARG A 236 -19.32 -4.18 -12.44
CA ARG A 236 -20.27 -5.13 -13.03
C ARG A 236 -20.94 -5.97 -11.94
N HIS A 237 -20.14 -6.56 -11.06
CA HIS A 237 -20.63 -7.42 -10.00
C HIS A 237 -21.57 -6.69 -9.04
N TRP A 238 -21.25 -5.45 -8.65
CA TRP A 238 -22.11 -4.66 -7.76
C TRP A 238 -23.38 -4.21 -8.47
N ASN A 239 -23.34 -3.85 -9.75
CA ASN A 239 -24.56 -3.57 -10.51
C ASN A 239 -25.50 -4.79 -10.60
N GLU A 240 -24.96 -6.01 -10.73
CA GLU A 240 -25.75 -7.25 -10.69
C GLU A 240 -26.45 -7.47 -9.33
N LEU A 241 -25.89 -6.91 -8.26
CA LEU A 241 -26.43 -6.93 -6.90
C LEU A 241 -27.29 -5.69 -6.57
N ASP A 242 -27.65 -4.88 -7.58
CA ASP A 242 -28.38 -3.61 -7.43
C ASP A 242 -27.63 -2.56 -6.57
N ILE A 243 -26.29 -2.60 -6.56
CA ILE A 243 -25.43 -1.62 -5.88
C ILE A 243 -24.75 -0.75 -6.94
N SER A 244 -24.98 0.56 -6.89
CA SER A 244 -24.42 1.50 -7.88
C SER A 244 -23.21 2.24 -7.31
N ILE A 245 -22.05 2.13 -7.94
CA ILE A 245 -20.90 2.98 -7.62
C ILE A 245 -21.08 4.31 -8.35
N GLU A 246 -21.25 5.42 -7.63
CA GLU A 246 -21.41 6.75 -8.23
C GLU A 246 -20.06 7.42 -8.51
N ARG A 247 -19.15 7.35 -7.53
CA ARG A 247 -17.93 8.18 -7.48
C ARG A 247 -16.76 7.41 -6.87
N ILE A 248 -15.56 7.72 -7.32
CA ILE A 248 -14.30 7.30 -6.69
C ILE A 248 -13.50 8.56 -6.38
N VAL A 249 -13.15 8.77 -5.11
CA VAL A 249 -12.22 9.82 -4.69
C VAL A 249 -10.84 9.23 -4.48
N ALA A 250 -9.78 9.98 -4.76
CA ALA A 250 -8.40 9.52 -4.63
C ALA A 250 -7.46 10.67 -4.25
N HIS A 251 -6.40 10.35 -3.50
CA HIS A 251 -5.29 11.27 -3.24
C HIS A 251 -4.15 10.98 -4.20
N PHE A 252 -3.71 11.98 -4.95
CA PHE A 252 -2.60 11.85 -5.90
C PHE A 252 -1.38 12.60 -5.38
N SER A 253 -0.30 11.84 -5.16
CA SER A 253 0.92 12.29 -4.48
C SER A 253 2.11 12.56 -5.41
N THR A 254 2.01 12.25 -6.72
CA THR A 254 3.10 12.46 -7.69
C THR A 254 2.60 12.99 -9.03
N PRO A 255 3.45 13.67 -9.84
CA PRO A 255 3.04 14.18 -11.15
C PRO A 255 2.68 13.04 -12.11
N GLU A 256 3.35 11.89 -12.00
CA GLU A 256 3.05 10.69 -12.78
C GLU A 256 1.63 10.20 -12.51
N VAL A 257 1.26 10.08 -11.22
CA VAL A 257 -0.08 9.64 -10.81
C VAL A 257 -1.14 10.64 -11.26
N ILE A 258 -0.88 11.96 -11.14
CA ILE A 258 -1.81 12.99 -11.62
C ILE A 258 -2.05 12.87 -13.13
N ARG A 259 -0.97 12.79 -13.93
CA ARG A 259 -1.07 12.63 -15.38
C ARG A 259 -1.85 11.37 -15.76
N THR A 260 -1.54 10.24 -15.13
CA THR A 260 -2.22 8.97 -15.37
C THR A 260 -3.69 9.01 -14.95
N GLY A 261 -3.99 9.58 -13.78
CA GLY A 261 -5.37 9.73 -13.29
C GLY A 261 -6.24 10.59 -14.20
N ILE A 262 -5.71 11.73 -14.68
CA ILE A 262 -6.43 12.60 -15.63
C ILE A 262 -6.75 11.87 -16.93
N LYS A 263 -5.80 11.09 -17.47
CA LYS A 263 -6.06 10.23 -18.65
C LYS A 263 -7.17 9.22 -18.39
N CYS A 264 -7.22 8.69 -17.17
CA CYS A 264 -8.27 7.80 -16.69
C CYS A 264 -9.61 8.54 -16.39
N GLY A 265 -9.66 9.85 -16.59
CA GLY A 265 -10.89 10.65 -16.44
C GLY A 265 -11.16 11.12 -15.01
N PHE A 266 -10.19 10.97 -14.10
CA PHE A 266 -10.23 11.69 -12.83
C PHE A 266 -10.11 13.21 -13.09
N ARG A 267 -10.76 14.00 -12.24
CA ARG A 267 -10.68 15.46 -12.24
C ARG A 267 -10.22 15.94 -10.88
N LYS A 268 -9.39 16.98 -10.85
CA LYS A 268 -9.00 17.66 -9.61
C LYS A 268 -10.26 18.22 -8.93
N LEU A 269 -10.36 17.98 -7.62
CA LEU A 269 -11.34 18.62 -6.74
C LEU A 269 -10.70 19.77 -5.97
N THR A 270 -9.58 19.50 -5.30
CA THR A 270 -8.89 20.45 -4.41
C THR A 270 -7.46 19.99 -4.14
N GLU A 271 -6.70 20.80 -3.41
CA GLU A 271 -5.42 20.44 -2.81
C GLU A 271 -5.63 19.75 -1.46
N HIS A 272 -4.74 18.84 -1.09
CA HIS A 272 -4.73 18.19 0.22
C HIS A 272 -4.20 19.16 1.28
N GLU A 273 -4.79 19.18 2.48
CA GLU A 273 -4.55 20.23 3.46
C GLU A 273 -3.14 20.24 4.08
N CYS A 274 -2.48 19.08 4.14
CA CYS A 274 -1.18 18.95 4.81
C CYS A 274 -0.12 18.12 4.06
N HIS A 275 -0.48 17.43 2.97
CA HIS A 275 0.46 16.55 2.28
C HIS A 275 1.09 17.32 1.12
N THR A 276 2.42 17.40 1.15
CA THR A 276 3.21 18.01 0.09
C THR A 276 4.12 16.98 -0.56
N MET A 277 4.49 17.27 -1.79
CA MET A 277 5.37 16.46 -2.61
C MET A 277 6.54 17.31 -3.08
N TYR A 278 7.70 16.69 -3.28
CA TYR A 278 8.85 17.35 -3.86
C TYR A 278 8.95 16.97 -5.33
N ASP A 279 8.93 17.95 -6.22
CA ASP A 279 9.16 17.76 -7.65
C ASP A 279 10.64 17.35 -7.90
N TYR A 280 10.98 16.96 -9.13
CA TYR A 280 12.33 16.52 -9.50
C TYR A 280 13.41 17.58 -9.25
N ASP A 281 13.02 18.85 -9.22
CA ASP A 281 13.87 20.00 -8.86
C ASP A 281 13.90 20.31 -7.35
N LYS A 282 13.24 19.47 -6.54
CA LYS A 282 13.03 19.61 -5.09
C LYS A 282 12.14 20.78 -4.68
N THR A 283 11.34 21.31 -5.58
CA THR A 283 10.29 22.28 -5.22
C THR A 283 9.14 21.57 -4.52
N GLU A 284 8.68 22.14 -3.41
CA GLU A 284 7.55 21.63 -2.66
C GLU A 284 6.23 22.05 -3.33
N GLN A 285 5.35 21.09 -3.60
CA GLN A 285 4.03 21.30 -4.18
C GLN A 285 2.97 20.61 -3.33
N ALA A 286 1.78 21.19 -3.22
CA ALA A 286 0.66 20.54 -2.57
C ALA A 286 0.21 19.32 -3.38
N THR A 287 -0.05 18.20 -2.69
CA THR A 287 -0.66 17.03 -3.32
C THR A 287 -2.16 17.27 -3.58
N GLU A 288 -2.78 16.46 -4.45
CA GLU A 288 -4.10 16.78 -4.98
C GLU A 288 -5.16 15.72 -4.65
N ILE A 289 -6.38 16.16 -4.36
CA ILE A 289 -7.55 15.29 -4.32
C ILE A 289 -8.25 15.29 -5.67
N HIS A 290 -8.54 14.09 -6.17
CA HIS A 290 -9.17 13.87 -7.45
C HIS A 290 -10.40 12.99 -7.33
N GLU A 291 -11.32 13.12 -8.29
CA GLU A 291 -12.53 12.31 -8.36
C GLU A 291 -12.78 11.75 -9.77
N LEU A 292 -13.24 10.50 -9.81
CA LEU A 292 -13.86 9.88 -10.97
C LEU A 292 -15.39 9.76 -10.78
N VAL A 293 -16.17 10.23 -11.75
CA VAL A 293 -17.63 10.04 -11.77
C VAL A 293 -17.97 8.87 -12.70
N ILE A 294 -18.49 7.77 -12.16
CA ILE A 294 -18.64 6.49 -12.87
C ILE A 294 -19.63 6.57 -14.04
N ALA A 295 -20.78 7.21 -13.84
CA ALA A 295 -21.79 7.37 -14.90
C ALA A 295 -21.21 7.97 -16.19
N LYS A 296 -20.29 8.93 -16.06
CA LYS A 296 -19.63 9.59 -17.21
C LYS A 296 -18.59 8.71 -17.92
N GLN A 297 -18.13 7.65 -17.27
CA GLN A 297 -17.10 6.74 -17.80
C GLN A 297 -17.70 5.50 -18.47
N LEU A 298 -18.81 4.97 -17.92
CA LEU A 298 -19.55 3.86 -18.53
C LEU A 298 -20.08 4.22 -19.92
N GLU A 299 -20.52 5.46 -20.12
CA GLU A 299 -20.96 5.97 -21.44
C GLU A 299 -19.84 6.08 -22.49
N ARG A 300 -18.57 6.18 -22.06
CA ARG A 300 -17.45 6.53 -22.95
C ARG A 300 -16.48 5.39 -23.20
N ASN A 301 -16.59 4.27 -22.47
CA ASN A 301 -15.68 3.13 -22.53
C ASN A 301 -14.18 3.53 -22.38
N ARG A 302 -13.90 4.75 -21.87
CA ARG A 302 -12.60 5.43 -21.98
C ARG A 302 -11.58 4.89 -20.99
N PHE A 303 -12.01 4.58 -19.77
CA PHE A 303 -11.13 4.13 -18.68
C PHE A 303 -10.37 2.85 -19.05
N ILE A 304 -11.08 1.85 -19.58
CA ILE A 304 -10.47 0.57 -20.02
C ILE A 304 -9.71 0.79 -21.33
N THR A 305 -10.30 1.49 -22.31
CA THR A 305 -9.69 1.62 -23.64
C THR A 305 -8.38 2.43 -23.61
N SER A 306 -8.24 3.45 -22.77
CA SER A 306 -7.00 4.24 -22.69
C SER A 306 -5.86 3.48 -22.02
N ILE A 307 -6.14 2.74 -20.94
CA ILE A 307 -5.13 1.97 -20.20
C ILE A 307 -4.57 0.82 -21.05
N TYR A 308 -5.44 0.10 -21.77
CA TYR A 308 -4.99 -1.00 -22.65
C TYR A 308 -4.23 -0.50 -23.88
N LYS A 309 -4.63 0.67 -24.42
CA LYS A 309 -3.96 1.28 -25.58
C LYS A 309 -2.55 1.79 -25.24
N ASP A 310 -2.37 2.43 -24.08
CA ASP A 310 -1.06 2.92 -23.62
C ASP A 310 -0.15 1.76 -23.16
N ALA A 311 -0.71 0.65 -22.68
CA ALA A 311 0.06 -0.55 -22.29
C ALA A 311 0.53 -1.41 -23.48
N GLY A 312 0.12 -1.10 -24.71
CA GLY A 312 0.43 -1.94 -25.89
C GLY A 312 -0.22 -3.33 -25.86
N ILE A 313 -1.15 -3.57 -24.93
CA ILE A 313 -1.82 -4.86 -24.74
C ILE A 313 -3.00 -4.92 -25.71
N ARG A 314 -2.94 -5.81 -26.71
CA ARG A 314 -4.07 -6.05 -27.62
C ARG A 314 -5.25 -6.60 -26.81
N LEU A 315 -6.39 -5.89 -26.87
CA LEU A 315 -7.68 -6.39 -26.40
C LEU A 315 -8.02 -7.68 -27.14
N LYS A 316 -7.74 -8.84 -26.55
CA LYS A 316 -8.37 -10.10 -26.97
C LYS A 316 -9.52 -10.37 -26.02
N GLY A 317 -10.75 -10.20 -26.51
CA GLY A 317 -11.94 -10.74 -25.85
C GLY A 317 -12.76 -9.80 -24.97
N VAL A 318 -12.51 -8.49 -24.96
CA VAL A 318 -13.52 -7.54 -24.46
C VAL A 318 -14.48 -7.25 -25.61
N THR A 319 -15.55 -8.04 -25.71
CA THR A 319 -16.73 -7.64 -26.47
C THR A 319 -17.27 -6.36 -25.84
N SER A 320 -17.11 -5.23 -26.55
CA SER A 320 -18.06 -4.12 -26.44
C SER A 320 -19.39 -4.57 -27.07
N PRO A 321 -20.52 -3.99 -26.64
CA PRO A 321 -21.77 -4.66 -26.25
C PRO A 321 -22.29 -5.75 -27.19
#